data_AF-A0A7V3MK53-F1
#
_entry.id   AF-A0A7V3MK53-F1
#
_cell.length_a   1.000
_cell.length_b   1.000
_cell.length_c   1.000
_cell.angle_alpha   90.00
_cell.angle_beta   90.00
_cell.angle_gamma   90.00
#
_symmetry.space_group_name_H-M   'P 1'
#
loop_
_entity.id
_entity.type
_entity.pdbx_description
1 polymer ?
#
loop_
_entity_poly.entity_id
_entity_poly.type
_entity_poly.pdbx_seq_one_letter_code
_entity_poly.pdbx_strand_id
1 'polypeptide(L)' 'MVEFSNICVRHCNYCGLRAPNNKVERYRMPPDEIVRLATELSDRGLRTIVLQSGEDPYYTGEIVADVVRR' A
#
# COMPACT_ATOMS: atom_id res chain seq x y z
N MET A 1 2.46 7.36 -7.14
CA MET A 1 2.27 5.99 -6.61
C MET A 1 2.22 6.09 -5.10
N VAL A 2 1.32 5.36 -4.46
CA VAL A 2 1.20 5.29 -3.00
C VAL A 2 1.52 3.85 -2.60
N GLU A 3 2.67 3.68 -1.96
CA GLU A 3 3.11 2.42 -1.38
C GLU A 3 2.56 2.35 0.06
N PHE A 4 1.41 1.69 0.25
CA PHE A 4 0.66 1.80 1.51
C PHE A 4 0.95 0.71 2.53
N SER A 5 1.65 -0.35 2.13
CA SER A 5 2.15 -1.40 3.02
C SER A 5 3.33 -2.10 2.40
N ASN A 6 4.38 -2.30 3.18
CA ASN A 6 5.54 -3.10 2.77
C ASN A 6 5.55 -4.49 3.44
N ILE A 7 4.47 -4.87 4.12
CA ILE A 7 4.28 -6.22 4.66
C ILE A 7 3.88 -7.14 3.51
N CYS A 8 4.49 -8.33 3.47
CA CYS A 8 4.20 -9.31 2.43
C CYS A 8 4.33 -10.71 3.00
N VAL A 9 3.36 -11.58 2.72
CA VAL A 9 3.41 -13.00 3.12
C VAL A 9 4.24 -13.87 2.17
N ARG A 10 4.66 -13.34 1.02
CA ARG A 10 5.37 -14.11 -0.03
C ARG A 10 6.87 -14.19 0.22
N HIS A 11 7.47 -15.27 -0.29
CA HIS A 11 8.88 -15.61 -0.08
C HIS A 11 9.77 -15.39 -1.30
N CYS A 12 9.31 -14.58 -2.28
CA CYS A 12 9.96 -14.37 -3.57
C CYS A 12 11.49 -14.15 -3.44
N ASN A 13 12.27 -14.87 -4.23
CA ASN A 13 13.75 -14.87 -4.13
C ASN A 13 14.40 -13.55 -4.57
N TYR A 14 13.68 -12.73 -5.34
CA TYR A 14 14.16 -11.48 -5.92
C TYR A 14 13.60 -10.23 -5.21
N CYS A 15 12.65 -10.37 -4.29
CA CYS A 15 11.92 -9.24 -3.73
C CYS A 15 12.44 -8.86 -2.34
N GLY A 16 12.78 -7.57 -2.16
CA GLY A 16 13.19 -7.03 -0.86
C GLY A 16 12.08 -7.06 0.20
N LEU A 17 10.81 -7.08 -0.19
CA LEU A 17 9.67 -7.12 0.74
C LEU A 17 9.33 -8.53 1.23
N ARG A 18 9.99 -9.56 0.74
CA ARG A 18 9.70 -10.96 1.10
C ARG A 18 9.58 -11.16 2.61
N ALA A 19 8.65 -12.01 3.03
CA ALA A 19 8.36 -12.30 4.44
C ALA A 19 9.63 -12.59 5.27
N PRO A 20 10.61 -13.39 4.81
CA PRO A 20 11.79 -13.70 5.62
C PRO A 20 12.77 -12.53 5.81
N ASN A 21 12.63 -11.43 5.08
CA ASN A 21 13.53 -10.29 5.23
C ASN A 21 13.16 -9.50 6.50
N ASN A 22 13.87 -9.75 7.59
CA ASN A 22 13.72 -9.05 8.87
C ASN A 22 14.61 -7.80 9.00
N LYS A 23 15.34 -7.42 7.95
CA LYS A 23 16.23 -6.24 7.94
C LYS A 23 15.53 -4.95 7.51
N VAL A 24 14.25 -5.03 7.12
CA VAL A 24 13.44 -3.89 6.71
C VAL A 24 12.40 -3.58 7.78
N GLU A 25 12.24 -2.30 8.11
CA GLU A 25 11.18 -1.84 9.00
C GLU A 25 9.82 -2.01 8.31
N ARG A 26 8.88 -2.66 9.00
CA ARG A 26 7.56 -3.00 8.45
C ARG A 26 6.54 -1.94 8.84
N TYR A 27 5.74 -1.49 7.87
CA TYR A 27 4.72 -0.47 8.10
C TYR A 27 3.40 -0.77 7.39
N ARG A 28 2.34 -0.14 7.90
CA ARG A 28 1.01 -0.05 7.30
C ARG A 28 0.51 1.38 7.40
N MET A 29 0.00 1.91 6.29
CA MET A 29 -0.66 3.20 6.25
C MET A 29 -2.17 3.04 6.53
N PRO A 30 -2.76 3.73 7.52
CA PRO A 30 -4.20 3.70 7.74
C PRO A 30 -4.98 4.07 6.47
N PRO A 31 -6.15 3.45 6.19
CA PRO A 31 -6.96 3.75 5.00
C PRO A 31 -7.23 5.24 4.78
N ASP A 32 -7.52 5.98 5.85
CA ASP A 32 -7.75 7.43 5.77
C ASP A 32 -6.52 8.22 5.35
N GLU A 33 -5.32 7.75 5.73
CA GLU A 33 -4.07 8.35 5.30
C GLU A 33 -3.78 8.04 3.83
N ILE A 34 -4.13 6.84 3.33
CA ILE A 34 -4.02 6.50 1.90
C ILE A 34 -4.89 7.45 1.08
N VAL A 35 -6.15 7.65 1.48
CA VAL A 35 -7.08 8.54 0.80
C VAL A 35 -6.57 9.98 0.85
N ARG A 36 -6.17 10.48 2.03
CA ARG A 36 -5.64 11.83 2.18
C ARG A 36 -4.46 12.08 1.23
N LEU A 37 -3.48 11.18 1.21
CA LEU A 37 -2.32 11.30 0.32
C LEU A 37 -2.72 11.22 -1.16
N ALA A 38 -3.68 10.35 -1.51
CA ALA A 38 -4.20 10.27 -2.86
C ALA A 38 -4.88 11.58 -3.30
N THR A 39 -5.72 12.17 -2.45
CA THR A 39 -6.34 13.47 -2.70
C THR A 39 -5.29 14.57 -2.87
N GLU A 40 -4.29 14.66 -1.99
CA GLU A 40 -3.20 15.64 -2.10
C GLU A 40 -2.43 15.49 -3.43
N LEU A 41 -2.19 14.26 -3.89
CA LEU A 41 -1.55 14.01 -5.18
C LEU A 41 -2.44 14.43 -6.36
N SER A 42 -3.74 14.16 -6.28
CA SER A 42 -4.73 14.59 -7.27
C SER A 42 -4.79 16.11 -7.38
N ASP A 43 -4.83 16.81 -6.25
CA ASP A 43 -4.85 18.28 -6.18
C ASP A 43 -3.58 18.90 -6.79
N ARG A 44 -2.47 18.16 -6.77
CA ARG A 44 -1.20 18.53 -7.43
C ARG A 44 -1.18 18.21 -8.93
N GLY A 45 -2.28 17.73 -9.50
CA GLY A 45 -2.46 17.47 -10.94
C GLY A 45 -2.18 16.04 -11.39
N LEU A 46 -1.91 15.10 -10.47
CA LEU A 46 -1.76 13.68 -10.81
C LEU A 46 -3.13 13.05 -11.07
N ARG A 47 -3.40 12.69 -12.32
CA ARG A 47 -4.70 12.12 -12.73
C ARG A 47 -4.81 10.62 -12.49
N THR A 48 -3.68 9.94 -12.32
CA THR A 48 -3.63 8.49 -12.10
C THR A 48 -2.81 8.22 -10.86
N ILE A 49 -3.43 7.52 -9.92
CA ILE A 49 -2.82 7.13 -8.65
C ILE A 49 -2.79 5.61 -8.62
N VAL A 50 -1.58 5.07 -8.48
CA VAL A 50 -1.35 3.64 -8.33
C VAL A 50 -1.20 3.35 -6.84
N LEU A 51 -2.08 2.49 -6.30
CA LEU A 51 -1.96 1.93 -4.96
C LEU A 51 -1.16 0.63 -5.07
N GLN A 52 -0.06 0.52 -4.32
CA GLN A 52 0.79 -0.65 -4.34
C GLN A 52 1.17 -1.07 -2.93
N SER A 53 1.27 -2.37 -2.72
CA SER A 53 1.72 -2.94 -1.46
C SER A 53 2.38 -4.29 -1.68
N GLY A 54 2.96 -4.87 -0.63
CA GLY A 54 3.15 -6.31 -0.56
C GLY A 54 1.82 -7.05 -0.40
N GLU A 55 1.85 -8.38 -0.40
CA GLU A 55 0.66 -9.18 -0.15
C GLU A 55 0.37 -9.22 1.36
N ASP A 56 -0.39 -8.23 1.83
CA ASP A 56 -0.71 -7.99 3.24
C ASP A 56 -2.18 -8.34 3.55
N PRO A 57 -2.46 -9.46 4.25
CA PRO A 57 -3.83 -9.89 4.57
C PRO A 57 -4.66 -8.91 5.41
N TYR A 58 -4.03 -7.89 6.01
CA TYR A 58 -4.76 -6.85 6.73
C TYR A 58 -5.70 -6.05 5.80
N TYR A 59 -5.28 -5.78 4.56
CA TYR A 59 -6.11 -5.05 3.60
C TYR A 59 -6.99 -6.04 2.83
N THR A 60 -8.18 -6.27 3.36
CA THR A 60 -9.19 -7.08 2.66
C THR A 60 -9.69 -6.38 1.40
N GLY A 61 -10.38 -7.12 0.53
CA GLY A 61 -10.99 -6.54 -0.66
C GLY A 61 -11.96 -5.41 -0.33
N GLU A 62 -12.67 -5.50 0.79
CA GLU A 62 -13.58 -4.46 1.28
C GLU A 62 -12.85 -3.17 1.66
N ILE A 63 -11.72 -3.28 2.38
CA ILE A 63 -10.92 -2.12 2.77
C ILE A 63 -10.33 -1.44 1.54
N VAL A 64 -9.76 -2.21 0.61
CA VAL A 64 -9.21 -1.64 -0.64
C VAL A 64 -10.31 -1.00 -1.47
N ALA A 65 -11.50 -1.62 -1.55
CA ALA A 65 -12.63 -1.05 -2.27
C ALA A 65 -13.17 0.23 -1.62
N ASP A 66 -13.15 0.35 -0.29
CA ASP A 66 -13.48 1.60 0.40
C ASP A 66 -12.51 2.72 0.03
N VAL A 67 -11.20 2.45 0.11
CA VAL A 67 -10.15 3.41 -0.26
C VAL A 67 -10.28 3.88 -1.70
N VAL A 68 -10.59 2.99 -2.64
CA VAL A 68 -10.71 3.34 -4.08
C VAL A 68 -11.97 4.17 -4.40
N ARG A 69 -13.03 4.07 -3.58
CA ARG A 69 -14.29 4.81 -3.80
C ARG A 69 -14.28 6.25 -3.30
N ARG A 70 -13.36 6.58 -2.39
CA ARG A 70 -13.24 7.89 -1.73
C ARG A 70 -12.32 8.80 -2.52
#